data_AF-A0A1S3CX68-F1
#
_entry.id   AF-A0A1S3CX68-F1
#
_cell.length_a   1.000
_cell.length_b   1.000
_cell.length_c   1.000
_cell.angle_alpha   90.00
_cell.angle_beta   90.00
_cell.angle_gamma   90.00
#
_symmetry.space_group_name_H-M   'P 1'
#
loop_
_entity.id
_entity.type
_entity.pdbx_description
1 polymer ?
#
loop_
_entity_poly.entity_id
_entity_poly.type
_entity_poly.pdbx_seq_one_letter_code
_entity_poly.pdbx_strand_id
1 'polypeptide(L)'
;MRQTLSEHSAQLEAYRKREEALVSEVQRFESRLRHNPNEDLLRRIETLEREKAELEADLRGSFSHSEALSTSSVSIYEAASSPLHRRAAEMRERVGRVVSAGGGLRLSVTTCRPGDIVLVLWNDLRRYFYIHSATDQLYLLHPDCVPVTYHESLKEYGFVAEVIASEYCRVKKERNRYRVPVNSKFYRVQVSPISKEVLLNVRPV
;
A
#
# COMPACT_ATOMS: atom_id res chain seq x y z
N MET A 1 0.42 -58.53 62.79
CA MET A 1 1.15 -57.29 63.09
C MET A 1 2.26 -56.97 62.08
N ARG A 2 3.06 -57.94 61.60
CA ARG A 2 4.08 -57.69 60.55
C ARG A 2 3.50 -57.45 59.15
N GLN A 3 2.46 -58.18 58.75
CA GLN A 3 1.79 -58.01 57.44
C GLN A 3 1.13 -56.63 57.29
N THR A 4 0.41 -56.18 58.32
CA THR A 4 -0.27 -54.88 58.36
C THR A 4 0.70 -53.70 58.25
N LEU A 5 1.91 -53.83 58.80
CA LEU A 5 2.97 -52.81 58.66
C LEU A 5 3.55 -52.78 57.24
N SER A 6 3.71 -53.94 56.61
CA SER A 6 4.16 -54.03 55.21
C SER A 6 3.15 -53.42 54.24
N GLU A 7 1.86 -53.68 54.45
CA GLU A 7 0.78 -53.11 53.64
C GLU A 7 0.71 -51.59 53.80
N HIS A 8 0.79 -51.08 55.04
CA HIS A 8 0.85 -49.63 55.28
C HIS A 8 2.07 -48.96 54.65
N SER A 9 3.24 -49.61 54.67
CA SER A 9 4.45 -49.07 54.04
C SER A 9 4.31 -48.98 52.51
N ALA A 10 3.75 -50.02 51.87
CA ALA A 10 3.50 -50.03 50.43
C ALA A 10 2.46 -48.97 50.04
N GLN A 11 1.45 -48.76 50.88
CA GLN A 11 0.43 -47.74 50.67
C GLN A 11 1.02 -46.33 50.77
N LEU A 12 1.93 -46.09 51.72
CA LEU A 12 2.63 -44.81 51.85
C LEU A 12 3.52 -44.52 50.63
N GLU A 13 4.21 -45.52 50.10
CA GLU A 13 5.01 -45.38 48.88
C GLU A 13 4.14 -45.06 47.65
N ALA A 14 2.99 -45.72 47.53
CA ALA A 14 2.03 -45.42 46.47
C ALA A 14 1.50 -43.99 46.56
N TYR A 15 1.22 -43.49 47.77
CA TYR A 15 0.82 -42.10 47.97
C TYR A 15 1.93 -41.10 47.61
N ARG A 16 3.18 -41.34 48.03
CA ARG A 16 4.33 -40.49 47.68
C ARG A 16 4.55 -40.43 46.18
N LYS A 17 4.48 -41.57 45.49
CA LYS A 17 4.63 -41.64 44.04
C LYS A 17 3.53 -40.86 43.30
N ARG A 18 2.30 -40.90 43.83
CA ARG A 18 1.18 -40.12 43.29
C ARG A 18 1.35 -38.63 43.55
N GLU A 19 1.85 -38.26 44.71
CA GLU A 19 2.15 -36.87 45.07
C GLU A 19 3.23 -36.28 44.16
N GLU A 20 4.34 -37.00 43.94
CA GLU A 20 5.40 -36.59 43.01
C GLU A 20 4.89 -36.41 41.57
N ALA A 21 4.01 -37.30 41.11
CA ALA A 21 3.39 -37.19 39.80
C ALA A 21 2.51 -35.93 39.67
N LEU A 22 1.69 -35.65 40.69
CA LEU A 22 0.85 -34.45 40.72
C LEU A 22 1.69 -33.17 40.79
N VAL A 23 2.75 -33.14 41.59
CA VAL A 23 3.67 -31.99 41.66
C VAL A 23 4.34 -31.74 40.30
N SER A 24 4.78 -32.80 39.63
CA SER A 24 5.37 -32.70 38.29
C SER A 24 4.37 -32.17 37.26
N GLU A 25 3.10 -32.54 37.38
CA GLU A 25 2.03 -32.11 36.48
C GLU A 25 1.64 -30.64 36.72
N VAL A 26 1.55 -30.22 37.98
CA VAL A 26 1.35 -28.82 38.36
C VAL A 26 2.48 -27.93 37.81
N GLN A 27 3.74 -28.34 37.96
CA GLN A 27 4.88 -27.59 37.40
C GLN A 27 4.80 -27.44 35.86
N ARG A 28 4.31 -28.46 35.16
CA ARG A 28 4.09 -28.39 33.70
C ARG A 28 3.00 -27.39 33.35
N PHE A 29 1.88 -27.40 34.08
CA PHE A 29 0.80 -26.44 33.84
C PHE A 29 1.23 -25.00 34.16
N GLU A 30 1.96 -24.78 35.25
CA GLU A 30 2.52 -23.47 35.57
C GLU A 30 3.49 -22.98 34.48
N SER A 31 4.34 -23.86 33.97
CA SER A 31 5.28 -23.51 32.88
C SER A 31 4.55 -23.10 31.60
N ARG A 32 3.41 -23.75 31.29
CA ARG A 32 2.56 -23.39 30.15
C ARG A 32 1.81 -22.07 30.36
N LEU A 33 1.37 -21.79 31.58
CA LEU A 33 0.66 -20.55 31.91
C LEU A 33 1.61 -19.33 31.96
N ARG A 34 2.88 -19.54 32.32
CA ARG A 34 3.91 -18.48 32.30
C ARG A 34 4.22 -17.98 30.89
N HIS A 35 4.05 -18.82 29.87
CA HIS A 35 4.22 -18.39 28.48
C HIS A 35 2.90 -17.80 27.95
N ASN A 36 2.75 -16.48 28.09
CA ASN A 36 1.63 -15.76 27.50
C ASN A 36 2.04 -15.26 26.10
N PRO A 37 1.59 -15.89 25.00
CA PRO A 37 1.93 -15.44 23.65
C PRO A 37 1.44 -14.02 23.34
N ASN A 38 0.53 -13.48 24.17
CA ASN A 38 0.09 -12.10 24.06
C ASN A 38 1.14 -11.09 24.54
N GLU A 39 2.08 -11.47 25.43
CA GLU A 39 3.17 -10.58 25.86
C GLU A 39 4.11 -10.25 24.70
N ASP A 40 4.47 -11.24 23.89
CA ASP A 40 5.31 -11.03 22.71
C ASP A 40 4.60 -10.17 21.66
N LEU A 41 3.28 -10.36 21.50
CA LEU A 41 2.46 -9.51 20.63
C LEU A 41 2.37 -8.08 21.15
N LEU A 42 2.19 -7.88 22.46
CA LEU A 42 2.16 -6.55 23.07
C LEU A 42 3.50 -5.82 22.90
N ARG A 43 4.62 -6.51 23.10
CA ARG A 43 5.96 -5.96 22.81
C ARG A 43 6.14 -5.61 21.33
N ARG A 44 5.57 -6.42 20.43
CA ARG A 44 5.61 -6.15 18.98
C ARG A 44 4.76 -4.93 18.60
N ILE A 45 3.59 -4.78 19.22
CA ILE A 45 2.73 -3.61 19.03
C ILE A 45 3.46 -2.35 19.51
N GLU A 46 4.05 -2.39 20.70
CA GLU A 46 4.76 -1.25 21.28
C GLU A 46 5.97 -0.82 20.43
N THR A 47 6.71 -1.79 19.87
CA THR A 47 7.82 -1.49 18.94
C THR A 47 7.34 -0.86 17.65
N LEU A 48 6.26 -1.38 17.05
CA LEU A 48 5.69 -0.81 15.83
C LEU A 48 5.11 0.59 16.05
N GLU A 49 4.53 0.86 17.22
CA GLU A 49 4.02 2.18 17.56
C GLU A 49 5.15 3.23 17.69
N ARG A 50 6.30 2.85 18.23
CA ARG A 50 7.50 3.73 18.26
C ARG A 50 8.02 4.00 16.86
N GLU A 51 8.24 2.96 16.06
CA GLU A 51 8.72 3.11 14.67
C GLU A 51 7.77 4.00 13.84
N LYS A 52 6.45 3.81 14.01
CA LYS A 52 5.46 4.65 13.36
C LYS A 52 5.56 6.11 13.79
N ALA A 53 5.72 6.37 15.09
CA ALA A 53 5.85 7.74 15.60
C ALA A 53 7.11 8.44 15.06
N GLU A 54 8.22 7.72 14.97
CA GLU A 54 9.47 8.22 14.36
C GLU A 54 9.28 8.55 12.88
N LEU A 55 8.74 7.63 12.08
CA LEU A 55 8.50 7.86 10.66
C LEU A 55 7.52 9.02 10.41
N GLU A 56 6.48 9.17 11.24
CA GLU A 56 5.58 10.31 11.15
C GLU A 56 6.24 11.64 11.57
N ALA A 57 7.21 11.61 12.49
CA ALA A 57 7.99 12.79 12.87
C ALA A 57 8.95 13.18 11.73
N ASP A 58 9.62 12.22 11.09
CA ASP A 58 10.50 12.44 9.94
C ASP A 58 9.75 13.01 8.73
N LEU A 59 8.55 12.48 8.46
CA LEU A 59 7.68 13.01 7.42
C LEU A 59 7.24 14.45 7.75
N ARG A 60 6.86 14.72 9.00
CA ARG A 60 6.53 16.09 9.45
C ARG A 60 7.73 17.03 9.37
N GLY A 61 8.93 16.57 9.72
CA GLY A 61 10.19 17.32 9.62
C GLY A 61 10.56 17.64 8.18
N SER A 62 10.37 16.68 7.27
CA SER A 62 10.61 16.88 5.84
C SER A 62 9.61 17.87 5.22
N PHE A 63 8.36 17.88 5.70
CA PHE A 63 7.35 18.88 5.31
C PHE A 63 7.62 20.26 5.91
N SER A 64 8.02 20.35 7.18
CA SER A 64 8.31 21.64 7.83
C SER A 64 9.61 22.27 7.33
N HIS A 65 10.58 21.50 6.85
CA HIS A 65 11.75 22.04 6.15
C HIS A 65 11.37 22.71 4.82
N SER A 66 10.31 22.23 4.15
CA SER A 66 9.74 22.88 2.96
C SER A 66 8.94 24.15 3.31
N GLU A 67 8.38 24.22 4.52
CA GLU A 67 7.54 25.33 4.97
C GLU A 67 8.37 26.49 5.55
N ALA A 68 9.48 26.21 6.24
CA ALA A 68 10.41 27.21 6.75
C ALA A 68 11.21 27.94 5.64
N LEU A 69 11.34 27.34 4.46
CA LEU A 69 11.86 28.01 3.26
C LEU A 69 10.80 28.90 2.56
N SER A 70 9.55 28.86 2.99
CA SER A 70 8.43 29.63 2.40
C SER A 70 8.09 30.92 3.16
N THR A 71 8.68 31.15 4.34
CA THR A 71 8.38 32.32 5.21
C THR A 71 9.36 33.48 5.10
N SER A 72 10.32 33.43 4.16
CA SER A 72 11.03 34.64 3.73
C SER A 72 10.39 35.14 2.44
N SER A 73 9.71 36.27 2.53
CA SER A 73 9.09 36.98 1.43
C SER A 73 10.14 37.31 0.35
N VAL A 74 10.31 36.42 -0.61
CA VAL A 74 10.90 36.70 -1.91
C VAL A 74 9.93 36.15 -2.94
N SER A 75 9.45 37.07 -3.77
CA SER A 75 8.55 36.94 -4.90
C SER A 75 8.48 35.52 -5.51
N ILE A 76 7.25 35.01 -5.66
CA ILE A 76 6.86 33.71 -6.25
C ILE A 76 7.35 33.51 -7.71
N TYR A 77 8.10 34.47 -8.27
CA TYR A 77 8.57 34.45 -9.66
C TYR A 77 10.02 33.95 -9.84
N GLU A 78 10.78 33.62 -8.79
CA GLU A 78 12.20 33.24 -8.96
C GLU A 78 12.59 31.81 -8.56
N ALA A 79 11.71 31.05 -7.88
CA ALA A 79 12.02 29.67 -7.46
C ALA A 79 12.00 28.63 -8.60
N ALA A 80 11.48 28.97 -9.78
CA ALA A 80 11.54 28.12 -10.98
C ALA A 80 12.96 28.04 -11.60
N SER A 81 13.92 28.82 -11.10
CA SER A 81 15.28 28.89 -11.65
C SER A 81 16.33 28.06 -10.87
N SER A 82 15.96 27.49 -9.72
CA SER A 82 16.86 26.68 -8.88
C SER A 82 17.49 25.52 -9.68
N PRO A 83 18.83 25.34 -9.65
CA PRO A 83 19.51 24.25 -10.35
C PRO A 83 18.98 22.86 -9.95
N LEU A 84 18.54 22.70 -8.69
CA LEU A 84 17.95 21.46 -8.19
C LEU A 84 16.53 21.23 -8.70
N HIS A 85 15.71 22.28 -8.80
CA HIS A 85 14.36 22.18 -9.35
C HIS A 85 14.36 21.99 -10.86
N ARG A 86 15.32 22.63 -11.56
CA ARG A 86 15.58 22.40 -12.99
C ARG A 86 16.02 20.96 -13.24
N ARG A 87 16.93 20.43 -12.43
CA ARG A 87 17.41 19.04 -12.55
C ARG A 87 16.34 18.01 -12.18
N ALA A 88 15.48 18.29 -11.20
CA ALA A 88 14.34 17.44 -10.85
C ALA A 88 13.23 17.51 -11.90
N ALA A 89 12.94 18.69 -12.46
CA ALA A 89 11.98 18.87 -13.55
C ALA A 89 12.50 18.25 -14.86
N GLU A 90 13.78 18.41 -15.18
CA GLU A 90 14.46 17.75 -16.31
C GLU A 90 14.50 16.25 -16.11
N MET A 91 14.77 15.74 -14.90
CA MET A 91 14.72 14.31 -14.61
C MET A 91 13.30 13.77 -14.70
N ARG A 92 12.28 14.51 -14.24
CA ARG A 92 10.86 14.16 -14.36
C ARG A 92 10.35 14.24 -15.79
N GLU A 93 10.85 15.18 -16.59
CA GLU A 93 10.56 15.28 -18.02
C GLU A 93 11.25 14.15 -18.79
N ARG A 94 12.49 13.77 -18.43
CA ARG A 94 13.24 12.65 -19.02
C ARG A 94 12.68 11.28 -18.62
N VAL A 95 12.10 11.15 -17.42
CA VAL A 95 11.36 9.94 -17.01
C VAL A 95 9.99 9.89 -17.68
N GLY A 96 9.33 11.04 -17.91
CA GLY A 96 8.13 11.13 -18.75
C GLY A 96 8.44 10.92 -20.25
N ARG A 97 9.66 11.23 -20.70
CA ARG A 97 10.24 10.99 -22.04
C ARG A 97 11.21 9.81 -22.01
N VAL A 98 10.72 8.61 -21.75
CA VAL A 98 11.41 7.41 -22.28
C VAL A 98 11.23 7.42 -23.80
N VAL A 99 12.16 8.09 -24.48
CA VAL A 99 12.29 8.05 -25.94
C VAL A 99 12.98 6.73 -26.26
N SER A 100 12.22 5.72 -26.69
CA SER A 100 12.83 4.68 -27.52
C SER A 100 12.94 5.23 -28.93
N ALA A 101 14.17 5.40 -29.39
CA ALA A 101 14.50 5.59 -30.79
C ALA A 101 14.16 4.29 -31.54
N GLY A 102 12.87 4.09 -31.84
CA GLY A 102 12.37 2.89 -32.51
C GLY A 102 10.94 2.55 -32.12
N GLY A 103 9.96 3.29 -32.65
CA GLY A 103 8.55 2.86 -32.81
C GLY A 103 7.78 2.28 -31.60
N GLY A 104 8.29 2.34 -30.38
CA GLY A 104 7.71 1.70 -29.20
C GLY A 104 6.56 2.48 -28.57
N LEU A 105 5.60 1.76 -27.99
CA LEU A 105 4.48 2.34 -27.24
C LEU A 105 5.01 3.04 -25.98
N ARG A 106 4.72 4.35 -25.84
CA ARG A 106 5.24 5.17 -24.75
C ARG A 106 4.17 5.47 -23.72
N LEU A 107 4.35 4.95 -22.51
CA LEU A 107 3.47 5.22 -21.37
C LEU A 107 3.70 6.65 -20.85
N SER A 108 2.63 7.41 -20.72
CA SER A 108 2.58 8.65 -19.98
C SER A 108 2.35 8.36 -18.50
N VAL A 109 3.26 8.87 -17.67
CA VAL A 109 3.19 8.78 -16.20
C VAL A 109 3.02 10.15 -15.55
N THR A 110 3.00 11.24 -16.33
CA THR A 110 2.89 12.61 -15.80
C THR A 110 1.63 13.33 -16.29
N THR A 111 1.10 12.95 -17.45
CA THR A 111 -0.09 13.58 -18.05
C THR A 111 -1.14 12.53 -18.41
N CYS A 112 -2.41 12.94 -18.42
CA CYS A 112 -3.53 12.14 -18.93
C CYS A 112 -4.34 12.98 -19.90
N ARG A 113 -3.69 13.42 -20.99
CA ARG A 113 -4.32 14.15 -22.09
C ARG A 113 -4.85 13.16 -23.14
N PRO A 114 -5.87 13.53 -23.92
CA PRO A 114 -6.30 12.73 -25.07
C PRO A 114 -5.11 12.34 -25.96
N GLY A 115 -5.01 11.05 -26.29
CA GLY A 115 -3.90 10.45 -27.04
C GLY A 115 -2.74 9.93 -26.19
N ASP A 116 -2.69 10.24 -24.89
CA ASP A 116 -1.69 9.67 -23.99
C ASP A 116 -1.97 8.18 -23.77
N ILE A 117 -0.93 7.36 -23.79
CA ILE A 117 -1.02 5.94 -23.42
C ILE A 117 -0.77 5.83 -21.92
N VAL A 118 -1.68 5.18 -21.18
CA VAL A 118 -1.63 5.13 -19.71
C VAL A 118 -1.80 3.72 -19.19
N LEU A 119 -1.29 3.48 -17.98
CA LEU A 119 -1.49 2.23 -17.23
C LEU A 119 -2.68 2.38 -16.29
N VAL A 120 -3.68 1.52 -16.47
CA VAL A 120 -4.89 1.45 -15.65
C VAL A 120 -4.75 0.29 -14.67
N LEU A 121 -4.95 0.58 -13.39
CA LEU A 121 -4.79 -0.36 -12.28
C LEU A 121 -6.09 -0.45 -11.47
N TRP A 122 -6.30 -1.60 -10.83
CA TRP A 122 -7.39 -1.80 -9.89
C TRP A 122 -6.94 -1.49 -8.46
N ASN A 123 -7.83 -0.87 -7.68
CA ASN A 123 -7.63 -0.66 -6.25
C ASN A 123 -8.60 -1.54 -5.45
N ASP A 124 -8.10 -2.58 -4.78
CA ASP A 124 -8.94 -3.51 -4.01
C ASP A 124 -9.64 -2.87 -2.81
N LEU A 125 -8.94 -1.97 -2.11
CA LEU A 125 -9.45 -1.31 -0.92
C LEU A 125 -10.66 -0.42 -1.25
N ARG A 126 -10.59 0.29 -2.39
CA ARG A 126 -11.59 1.26 -2.80
C ARG A 126 -12.54 0.75 -3.88
N ARG A 127 -12.26 -0.41 -4.48
CA ARG A 127 -13.02 -1.07 -5.53
C ARG A 127 -13.31 -0.17 -6.75
N TYR A 128 -12.27 0.51 -7.25
CA TYR A 128 -12.32 1.27 -8.49
C TYR A 128 -11.05 1.06 -9.32
N PHE A 129 -11.14 1.34 -10.61
CA PHE A 129 -9.98 1.48 -11.48
C PHE A 129 -9.46 2.92 -11.47
N TYR A 130 -8.15 3.08 -11.46
CA TYR A 130 -7.45 4.36 -11.51
C TYR A 130 -6.29 4.32 -12.50
N ILE A 131 -5.86 5.49 -12.95
CA ILE A 131 -4.70 5.61 -13.83
C ILE A 131 -3.47 5.88 -12.96
N HIS A 132 -2.42 5.11 -13.19
CA HIS A 132 -1.14 5.31 -12.52
C HIS A 132 -0.50 6.61 -13.01
N SER A 133 -0.13 7.48 -12.07
CA SER A 133 0.55 8.75 -12.34
C SER A 133 1.59 9.02 -11.26
N ALA A 134 2.71 9.63 -11.66
CA ALA A 134 3.77 10.14 -10.80
C ALA A 134 3.48 11.58 -10.28
N THR A 135 2.24 12.03 -10.41
CA THR A 135 1.75 13.33 -9.90
C THR A 135 0.79 13.12 -8.73
N ASP A 136 0.64 14.13 -7.87
CA ASP A 136 -0.37 14.12 -6.79
C ASP A 136 -1.81 14.23 -7.30
N GLN A 137 -2.00 14.39 -8.61
CA GLN A 137 -3.30 14.45 -9.24
C GLN A 137 -3.94 13.06 -9.31
N LEU A 138 -5.15 12.94 -8.76
CA LEU A 138 -5.94 11.71 -8.83
C LEU A 138 -6.68 11.59 -10.17
N TYR A 139 -6.47 10.48 -10.88
CA TYR A 139 -7.14 10.12 -12.14
C TYR A 139 -7.93 8.83 -11.95
N LEU A 140 -9.26 8.90 -12.07
CA LEU A 140 -10.16 7.77 -11.90
C LEU A 140 -10.76 7.38 -13.26
N LEU A 141 -10.87 6.07 -13.49
CA LEU A 141 -11.46 5.55 -14.72
C LEU A 141 -12.96 5.90 -14.79
N HIS A 142 -13.42 6.28 -15.97
CA HIS A 142 -14.84 6.44 -16.24
C HIS A 142 -15.56 5.07 -16.14
N PRO A 143 -16.72 4.96 -15.44
CA PRO A 143 -17.40 3.69 -15.24
C PRO A 143 -17.77 2.98 -16.54
N ASP A 144 -18.15 3.75 -17.57
CA ASP A 144 -18.52 3.23 -18.89
C ASP A 144 -17.33 2.61 -19.65
N CYS A 145 -16.10 2.87 -19.21
CA CYS A 145 -14.89 2.29 -19.81
C CYS A 145 -14.46 0.97 -19.17
N VAL A 146 -15.16 0.47 -18.15
CA VAL A 146 -14.86 -0.83 -17.53
C VAL A 146 -15.36 -1.94 -18.46
N PRO A 147 -14.49 -2.72 -19.10
CA PRO A 147 -14.93 -3.76 -20.02
C PRO A 147 -15.62 -4.89 -19.25
N VAL A 148 -16.87 -5.19 -19.60
CA VAL A 148 -17.69 -6.23 -18.95
C VAL A 148 -17.04 -7.62 -19.06
N THR A 149 -16.26 -7.86 -20.11
CA THR A 149 -15.63 -9.14 -20.46
C THR A 149 -14.30 -9.43 -19.77
N TYR A 150 -13.76 -8.53 -18.94
CA TYR A 150 -12.38 -8.62 -18.44
C TYR A 150 -12.26 -8.48 -16.91
N HIS A 151 -13.36 -8.70 -16.20
CA HIS A 151 -13.58 -8.16 -14.86
C HIS A 151 -12.76 -8.80 -13.71
N GLU A 152 -12.13 -9.96 -13.92
CA GLU A 152 -11.27 -10.60 -12.90
C GLU A 152 -9.79 -10.49 -13.23
N SER A 153 -9.37 -10.85 -14.44
CA SER A 153 -7.96 -10.80 -14.83
C SER A 153 -7.37 -9.38 -14.83
N LEU A 154 -8.16 -8.34 -15.11
CA LEU A 154 -7.68 -6.95 -15.04
C LEU A 154 -7.48 -6.44 -13.62
N LYS A 155 -8.13 -7.06 -12.63
CA LYS A 155 -7.94 -6.67 -11.23
C LYS A 155 -6.56 -7.09 -10.73
N GLU A 156 -6.07 -8.22 -11.23
CA GLU A 156 -4.79 -8.78 -10.84
C GLU A 156 -3.61 -8.10 -11.55
N TYR A 157 -3.73 -7.76 -12.84
CA TYR A 157 -2.60 -7.30 -13.66
C TYR A 157 -2.71 -5.86 -14.18
N GLY A 158 -3.88 -5.23 -14.14
CA GLY A 158 -4.13 -3.97 -14.82
C GLY A 158 -4.07 -4.08 -16.35
N PHE A 159 -4.14 -2.95 -17.04
CA PHE A 159 -4.05 -2.89 -18.51
C PHE A 159 -3.57 -1.54 -19.04
N VAL A 160 -3.08 -1.55 -20.28
CA VAL A 160 -2.67 -0.34 -20.99
C VAL A 160 -3.81 0.15 -21.87
N ALA A 161 -4.05 1.46 -21.88
CA ALA A 161 -5.12 2.07 -22.65
C ALA A 161 -4.72 3.46 -23.16
N GLU A 162 -5.31 3.89 -24.26
CA GLU A 162 -5.19 5.26 -24.77
C GLU A 162 -6.27 6.14 -24.15
N VAL A 163 -5.90 7.33 -23.69
CA VAL A 163 -6.84 8.32 -23.15
C VAL A 163 -7.67 8.91 -24.28
N ILE A 164 -9.00 8.82 -24.17
CA ILE A 164 -9.96 9.43 -25.11
C ILE A 164 -10.31 10.84 -24.65
N ALA A 165 -10.66 10.98 -23.36
CA ALA A 165 -11.13 12.23 -22.79
C ALA A 165 -10.84 12.28 -21.28
N SER A 166 -10.71 13.49 -20.76
CA SER A 166 -10.47 13.74 -19.34
C SER A 166 -11.33 14.91 -18.87
N GLU A 167 -12.02 14.72 -17.75
CA GLU A 167 -12.95 15.71 -17.18
C GLU A 167 -12.60 15.97 -15.71
N TYR A 168 -12.47 17.24 -15.34
CA TYR A 168 -12.26 17.61 -13.95
C TYR A 168 -13.54 17.51 -13.13
N CYS A 169 -13.49 16.76 -12.04
CA CYS A 169 -14.62 16.43 -11.18
C CYS A 169 -14.37 16.86 -9.73
N ARG A 170 -15.45 17.26 -9.05
CA ARG A 170 -15.47 17.49 -7.59
C ARG A 170 -16.62 16.73 -6.95
N VAL A 171 -16.33 15.99 -5.88
CA VAL A 171 -17.36 15.24 -5.16
C VAL A 171 -18.25 16.15 -4.34
N LYS A 172 -19.56 16.07 -4.59
CA LYS A 172 -20.60 16.80 -3.85
C LYS A 172 -21.35 15.95 -2.83
N LYS A 173 -21.35 14.61 -2.99
CA LYS A 173 -22.14 13.67 -2.17
C LYS A 173 -21.22 12.69 -1.46
N GLU A 174 -21.51 12.41 -0.19
CA GLU A 174 -20.76 11.47 0.64
C GLU A 174 -20.80 10.05 0.05
N ARG A 175 -22.01 9.56 -0.25
CA ARG A 175 -22.19 8.30 -0.98
C ARG A 175 -22.06 8.53 -2.49
N ASN A 176 -20.84 8.42 -3.01
CA ASN A 176 -20.56 8.53 -4.44
C ASN A 176 -20.01 7.22 -5.02
N ARG A 177 -20.18 7.04 -6.34
CA ARG A 177 -19.76 5.83 -7.07
C ARG A 177 -18.25 5.55 -7.01
N TYR A 178 -17.45 6.57 -6.74
CA TYR A 178 -15.99 6.49 -6.64
C TYR A 178 -15.50 6.22 -5.21
N ARG A 179 -16.39 6.29 -4.22
CA ARG A 179 -16.07 6.07 -2.79
C ARG A 179 -14.92 6.94 -2.28
N VAL A 180 -14.77 8.12 -2.86
CA VAL A 180 -13.81 9.14 -2.40
C VAL A 180 -14.50 10.16 -1.49
N PRO A 181 -13.79 10.84 -0.58
CA PRO A 181 -14.40 11.81 0.33
C PRO A 181 -15.15 12.96 -0.36
N VAL A 182 -16.06 13.61 0.38
CA VAL A 182 -16.71 14.85 -0.08
C VAL A 182 -15.66 15.93 -0.29
N ASN A 183 -15.86 16.80 -1.29
CA ASN A 183 -14.93 17.84 -1.72
C ASN A 183 -13.62 17.37 -2.37
N SER A 184 -13.37 16.06 -2.47
CA SER A 184 -12.25 15.55 -3.25
C SER A 184 -12.34 15.98 -4.71
N LYS A 185 -11.18 16.34 -5.28
CA LYS A 185 -10.99 16.78 -6.66
C LYS A 185 -10.21 15.71 -7.41
N PHE A 186 -10.68 15.33 -8.58
CA PHE A 186 -10.04 14.30 -9.40
C PHE A 186 -10.39 14.50 -10.87
N TYR A 187 -9.64 13.87 -11.76
CA TYR A 187 -10.02 13.77 -13.17
C TYR A 187 -10.70 12.43 -13.42
N ARG A 188 -11.85 12.48 -14.10
CA ARG A 188 -12.53 11.30 -14.62
C ARG A 188 -12.07 11.09 -16.06
N VAL A 189 -11.51 9.92 -16.34
CA VAL A 189 -10.82 9.67 -17.60
C VAL A 189 -11.50 8.55 -18.37
N GLN A 190 -11.84 8.82 -19.63
CA GLN A 190 -12.30 7.82 -20.58
C GLN A 190 -11.10 7.28 -21.35
N VAL A 191 -11.03 5.96 -21.54
CA VAL A 191 -9.91 5.29 -22.21
C VAL A 191 -10.40 4.23 -23.18
N SER A 192 -9.58 3.92 -24.17
CA SER A 192 -9.74 2.79 -25.08
C SER A 192 -8.64 1.75 -24.81
N PRO A 193 -8.97 0.51 -24.40
CA PRO A 193 -7.96 -0.53 -24.19
C PRO A 193 -7.14 -0.80 -25.45
N ILE A 194 -5.82 -0.95 -25.28
CA ILE A 194 -4.93 -1.30 -26.40
C ILE A 194 -4.83 -2.82 -26.48
N SER A 195 -5.06 -3.39 -27.67
CA SER A 195 -5.05 -4.84 -27.86
C SER A 195 -3.64 -5.42 -27.67
N LYS A 196 -3.58 -6.69 -27.24
CA LYS A 196 -2.31 -7.42 -27.02
C LYS A 196 -1.44 -7.50 -28.29
N GLU A 197 -2.06 -7.52 -29.47
CA GLU A 197 -1.36 -7.52 -30.77
C GLU A 197 -0.54 -6.25 -30.98
N VAL A 198 -1.04 -5.10 -30.52
CA VAL A 198 -0.32 -3.82 -30.61
C VAL A 198 0.86 -3.78 -29.62
N LEU A 199 0.75 -4.46 -28.48
CA LEU A 199 1.84 -4.56 -27.49
C LEU A 199 2.98 -5.49 -27.93
N LEU A 200 2.71 -6.49 -28.77
CA LEU A 200 3.69 -7.51 -29.21
C LEU A 200 4.42 -7.15 -30.53
N ASN A 201 3.98 -6.10 -31.24
CA ASN A 201 4.64 -5.62 -32.46
C ASN A 201 5.91 -4.78 -32.18
N VAL A 202 6.38 -4.72 -30.93
CA VAL A 202 7.64 -4.08 -30.55
C VAL A 202 8.79 -5.03 -30.89
N ARG A 203 9.46 -4.79 -32.03
CA ARG A 203 10.64 -5.56 -32.42
C ARG A 203 11.77 -5.29 -31.42
N PRO A 204 12.42 -6.33 -30.86
CA PRO A 204 13.62 -6.14 -30.06
C PRO A 204 14.74 -5.59 -30.95
N VAL A 205 15.39 -4.52 -30.50
CA VAL A 205 16.65 -4.00 -31.05
C VAL A 205 17.80 -4.61 -30.27
#